data_AF-A0AAJ8KX86-F1
#
_entry.id   AF-A0AAJ8KX86-F1
#
_cell.length_a   1.000
_cell.length_b   1.000
_cell.length_c   1.000
_cell.angle_alpha   90.00
_cell.angle_beta   90.00
_cell.angle_gamma   90.00
#
_symmetry.space_group_name_H-M   'P 1'
#
loop_
_entity.id
_entity.type
_entity.pdbx_description
1 polymer ?
#
loop_
_entity_poly.entity_id
_entity_poly.type
_entity_poly.pdbx_seq_one_letter_code
_entity_poly.pdbx_strand_id
1 'polypeptide(L)'
;MGAWHSIEDWIERGKDAGAFLFILIFWQGKFPYWYSTKRRTWLTIPLPLLVPFKLLTVLYHELGHAVIGMLTIWYKELRYGVPKGGERGRIEFIMIDRYEGGLTKFGGDTEPIYSLTLPAGYVGSCLIGCWFLLTGFDAKWSKFGAITLFLLTSFAIFVCFFVKAKSGIINNWHYMLSYIYRWTMCNSEKADRSMRRHQYRKDRRNEKARYKHNNEDGPTEIDLHASQDLIIGCSLLVGTLLCLAWVWDDSMWLRFIMLFMGLLSALYAVWDIVLDGIKYAKVARSDVTYMAEEHNRRVKNHNKLNPERRQKRQRSIRFYAFIWLLTKTDMIILVFVLAYFVFTKNKVEQAVESREFLPAKLHYGPSDLEYDAKYAAGRFQDGMSKLVDTDAS
;
A
#
# COMPACT_ATOMS: atom_id res chain seq x y z
N MET A 1 39.91 -27.01 -15.58
CA MET A 1 38.96 -26.17 -16.35
C MET A 1 37.50 -26.49 -15.97
N GLY A 2 37.11 -26.35 -14.69
CA GLY A 2 35.75 -26.71 -14.24
C GLY A 2 35.15 -25.81 -13.15
N ALA A 3 35.89 -24.79 -12.69
CA ALA A 3 35.42 -23.89 -11.62
C ALA A 3 34.92 -22.52 -12.13
N TRP A 4 35.22 -22.18 -13.40
CA TRP A 4 34.85 -20.88 -13.98
C TRP A 4 33.45 -20.86 -14.59
N HIS A 5 32.94 -21.99 -15.08
CA HIS A 5 31.54 -22.10 -15.52
C HIS A 5 30.53 -22.01 -14.36
N SER A 6 30.92 -22.34 -13.12
CA SER A 6 30.00 -22.27 -11.98
C SER A 6 29.76 -20.84 -11.48
N ILE A 7 30.65 -19.87 -11.78
CA ILE A 7 30.53 -18.48 -11.34
C ILE A 7 29.60 -17.72 -12.28
N GLU A 8 29.68 -17.96 -13.59
CA GLU A 8 28.74 -17.40 -14.56
C GLU A 8 27.31 -17.92 -14.32
N ASP A 9 27.16 -19.22 -14.00
CA ASP A 9 25.88 -19.83 -13.62
C ASP A 9 25.31 -19.27 -12.29
N TRP A 10 26.20 -18.87 -11.36
CA TRP A 10 25.81 -18.21 -10.11
C TRP A 10 25.48 -16.72 -10.30
N ILE A 11 26.13 -16.06 -11.25
CA ILE A 11 25.85 -14.66 -11.61
C ILE A 11 24.54 -14.59 -12.39
N GLU A 12 24.20 -15.58 -13.24
CA GLU A 12 22.89 -15.66 -13.89
C GLU A 12 21.77 -15.99 -12.92
N ARG A 13 21.92 -16.97 -12.02
CA ARG A 13 20.94 -17.25 -10.95
C ARG A 13 20.92 -16.16 -9.87
N GLY A 14 22.02 -15.43 -9.69
CA GLY A 14 22.20 -14.34 -8.75
C GLY A 14 21.65 -13.00 -9.23
N LYS A 15 21.43 -12.82 -10.55
CA LYS A 15 20.72 -11.66 -11.09
C LYS A 15 19.27 -11.61 -10.60
N ASP A 16 18.62 -12.76 -10.45
CA ASP A 16 17.23 -12.85 -9.95
C ASP A 16 17.15 -12.59 -8.45
N ALA A 17 18.07 -13.19 -7.68
CA ALA A 17 18.18 -12.94 -6.24
C ALA A 17 18.64 -11.51 -5.93
N GLY A 18 19.51 -10.93 -6.77
CA GLY A 18 19.99 -9.56 -6.68
C GLY A 18 18.93 -8.53 -7.04
N ALA A 19 18.12 -8.80 -8.07
CA ALA A 19 16.94 -8.00 -8.41
C ALA A 19 15.91 -8.03 -7.27
N PHE A 20 15.65 -9.22 -6.71
CA PHE A 20 14.79 -9.36 -5.54
C PHE A 20 15.35 -8.58 -4.35
N LEU A 21 16.64 -8.75 -4.00
CA LEU A 21 17.30 -8.02 -2.91
C LEU A 21 17.30 -6.50 -3.14
N PHE A 22 17.50 -6.04 -4.38
CA PHE A 22 17.45 -4.64 -4.77
C PHE A 22 16.03 -4.07 -4.60
N ILE A 23 15.01 -4.81 -5.03
CA ILE A 23 13.60 -4.47 -4.80
C ILE A 23 13.29 -4.42 -3.28
N LEU A 24 13.85 -5.34 -2.49
CA LEU A 24 13.69 -5.36 -1.04
C LEU A 24 14.37 -4.16 -0.33
N ILE A 25 15.58 -3.81 -0.77
CA ILE A 25 16.34 -2.66 -0.26
C ILE A 25 15.65 -1.35 -0.66
N PHE A 26 15.19 -1.26 -1.91
CA PHE A 26 14.41 -0.14 -2.43
C PHE A 26 13.11 0.03 -1.64
N TRP A 27 12.41 -1.06 -1.33
CA TRP A 27 11.16 -1.02 -0.55
C TRP A 27 11.34 -0.59 0.90
N GLN A 28 12.47 -0.92 1.55
CA GLN A 28 12.79 -0.37 2.87
C GLN A 28 13.07 1.14 2.83
N GLY A 29 13.22 1.72 1.64
CA GLY A 29 13.62 3.11 1.46
C GLY A 29 14.95 3.39 2.13
N LYS A 30 15.83 2.38 2.25
CA LYS A 30 17.08 2.44 3.01
C LYS A 30 18.19 1.93 2.12
N PHE A 31 18.91 2.83 1.47
CA PHE A 31 20.07 2.42 0.66
C PHE A 31 21.26 2.13 1.59
N PRO A 32 21.74 0.89 1.67
CA PRO A 32 22.97 0.59 2.38
C PRO A 32 24.12 1.22 1.60
N TYR A 33 24.85 2.14 2.23
CA TYR A 33 25.99 2.80 1.59
C TYR A 33 27.33 2.33 2.16
N TRP A 34 27.34 1.83 3.41
CA TRP A 34 28.56 1.38 4.06
C TRP A 34 28.29 0.28 5.07
N TYR A 35 29.14 -0.76 5.07
CA TYR A 35 29.12 -1.79 6.09
C TYR A 35 30.04 -1.41 7.25
N SER A 36 29.48 -1.21 8.45
CA SER A 36 30.29 -0.94 9.63
C SER A 36 30.73 -2.24 10.29
N THR A 37 32.01 -2.58 10.13
CA THR A 37 32.63 -3.77 10.77
C THR A 37 32.54 -3.73 12.29
N LYS A 38 32.52 -2.54 12.90
CA LYS A 38 32.38 -2.36 14.36
C LYS A 38 30.98 -2.67 14.89
N ARG A 39 29.93 -2.30 14.14
CA ARG A 39 28.53 -2.50 14.58
C ARG A 39 27.90 -3.77 14.00
N ARG A 40 28.60 -4.49 13.10
CA ARG A 40 28.07 -5.62 12.32
C ARG A 40 26.74 -5.28 11.63
N THR A 41 26.54 -4.01 11.26
CA THR A 41 25.32 -3.51 10.64
C THR A 41 25.64 -2.61 9.45
N TRP A 42 24.75 -2.62 8.47
CA TRP A 42 24.78 -1.71 7.33
C TRP A 42 24.28 -0.33 7.74
N LEU A 43 25.05 0.72 7.46
CA LEU A 43 24.54 2.09 7.54
C LEU A 43 23.72 2.39 6.29
N THR A 44 22.51 2.90 6.53
CA THR A 44 21.51 3.10 5.48
C THR A 44 21.09 4.57 5.41
N ILE A 45 20.97 5.11 4.20
CA ILE A 45 20.38 6.43 3.96
C ILE A 45 18.87 6.26 3.69
N PRO A 46 17.98 6.94 4.45
CA PRO A 46 16.56 6.89 4.19
C PRO A 46 16.19 7.72 2.94
N LEU A 47 15.54 7.11 1.96
CA LEU A 47 14.88 7.76 0.82
C LEU A 47 13.38 7.86 1.11
N PRO A 48 12.88 9.03 1.56
CA PRO A 48 11.47 9.19 1.92
C PRO A 48 10.51 9.25 0.72
N LEU A 49 11.01 9.15 -0.52
CA LEU A 49 10.23 9.38 -1.73
C LEU A 49 9.13 8.33 -1.95
N LEU A 50 9.35 7.10 -1.50
CA LEU A 50 8.38 5.99 -1.63
C LEU A 50 7.33 5.96 -0.52
N VAL A 51 7.59 6.66 0.59
CA VAL A 51 6.75 6.67 1.80
C VAL A 51 5.29 7.03 1.49
N PRO A 52 4.96 8.11 0.75
CA PRO A 52 3.56 8.46 0.52
C PRO A 52 2.80 7.39 -0.27
N PHE A 53 3.44 6.80 -1.27
CA PHE A 53 2.83 5.74 -2.09
C PHE A 53 2.67 4.44 -1.31
N LYS A 54 3.66 4.10 -0.46
CA LYS A 54 3.63 2.93 0.41
C LYS A 54 2.50 3.04 1.44
N LEU A 55 2.38 4.19 2.09
CA LEU A 55 1.31 4.44 3.06
C LEU A 55 -0.07 4.38 2.40
N LEU A 56 -0.18 4.83 1.16
CA LEU A 56 -1.43 4.77 0.41
C LEU A 56 -1.81 3.32 0.02
N THR A 57 -0.82 2.49 -0.32
CA THR A 57 -1.07 1.06 -0.57
C THR A 57 -1.45 0.29 0.69
N VAL A 58 -0.82 0.60 1.83
CA VAL A 58 -1.25 0.08 3.15
C VAL A 58 -2.66 0.56 3.47
N LEU A 59 -2.98 1.84 3.23
CA LEU A 59 -4.33 2.38 3.45
C LEU A 59 -5.40 1.59 2.70
N TYR A 60 -5.16 1.25 1.43
CA TYR A 60 -6.12 0.48 0.64
C TYR A 60 -6.28 -0.96 1.13
N HIS A 61 -5.22 -1.54 1.69
CA HIS A 61 -5.29 -2.84 2.36
C HIS A 61 -6.22 -2.76 3.59
N GLU A 62 -5.96 -1.81 4.49
CA GLU A 62 -6.76 -1.59 5.70
C GLU A 62 -8.21 -1.22 5.39
N LEU A 63 -8.43 -0.41 4.35
CA LEU A 63 -9.76 -0.07 3.87
C LEU A 63 -10.53 -1.32 3.42
N GLY A 64 -9.86 -2.31 2.83
CA GLY A 64 -10.45 -3.60 2.49
C GLY A 64 -10.99 -4.35 3.71
N HIS A 65 -10.20 -4.39 4.80
CA HIS A 65 -10.67 -4.92 6.07
C HIS A 65 -11.86 -4.12 6.60
N ALA A 66 -11.77 -2.79 6.62
CA ALA A 66 -12.80 -1.91 7.12
C ALA A 66 -14.14 -2.09 6.39
N VAL A 67 -14.13 -2.14 5.06
CA VAL A 67 -15.33 -2.27 4.22
C VAL A 67 -15.99 -3.64 4.44
N ILE A 68 -15.26 -4.75 4.29
CA ILE A 68 -15.85 -6.09 4.46
C ILE A 68 -16.22 -6.33 5.92
N GLY A 69 -15.42 -5.84 6.87
CA GLY A 69 -15.74 -5.87 8.30
C GLY A 69 -17.10 -5.24 8.59
N MET A 70 -17.31 -4.00 8.16
CA MET A 70 -18.59 -3.30 8.34
C MET A 70 -19.75 -3.99 7.62
N LEU A 71 -19.55 -4.46 6.38
CA LEU A 71 -20.60 -5.21 5.67
C LEU A 71 -21.00 -6.48 6.41
N THR A 72 -20.04 -7.20 7.01
CA THR A 72 -20.35 -8.41 7.79
C THR A 72 -21.03 -8.10 9.13
N ILE A 73 -20.70 -6.97 9.76
CA ILE A 73 -21.38 -6.47 10.95
C ILE A 73 -22.82 -6.11 10.60
N TRP A 74 -23.04 -5.28 9.57
CA TRP A 74 -24.38 -4.89 9.13
C TRP A 74 -25.23 -6.09 8.74
N TYR A 75 -24.64 -7.07 8.04
CA TYR A 75 -25.32 -8.33 7.73
C TYR A 75 -25.77 -9.08 8.99
N LYS A 76 -24.92 -9.17 10.02
CA LYS A 76 -25.28 -9.80 11.30
C LYS A 76 -26.34 -9.01 12.04
N GLU A 77 -26.20 -7.69 12.14
CA GLU A 77 -27.18 -6.82 12.80
C GLU A 77 -28.55 -6.89 12.12
N LEU A 78 -28.57 -6.95 10.79
CA LEU A 78 -29.79 -7.11 10.00
C LEU A 78 -30.45 -8.48 10.22
N ARG A 79 -29.65 -9.55 10.36
CA ARG A 79 -30.16 -10.93 10.43
C ARG A 79 -30.50 -11.41 11.84
N TYR A 80 -29.72 -11.00 12.84
CA TYR A 80 -29.83 -11.47 14.23
C TYR A 80 -30.25 -10.36 15.22
N GLY A 81 -30.34 -9.12 14.75
CA GLY A 81 -30.58 -7.96 15.61
C GLY A 81 -29.34 -7.54 16.40
N VAL A 82 -29.39 -6.33 16.96
CA VAL A 82 -28.38 -5.85 17.91
C VAL A 82 -28.69 -6.46 19.28
N PRO A 83 -27.70 -6.96 20.04
CA PRO A 83 -27.91 -7.43 21.42
C PRO A 83 -28.64 -6.38 22.26
N LYS A 84 -29.61 -6.78 23.09
CA LYS A 84 -30.40 -5.84 23.91
C LYS A 84 -29.47 -5.04 24.85
N GLY A 85 -29.43 -3.72 24.66
CA GLY A 85 -28.57 -2.81 25.43
C GLY A 85 -27.13 -2.72 24.92
N GLY A 86 -26.79 -3.39 23.82
CA GLY A 86 -25.45 -3.36 23.23
C GLY A 86 -25.23 -2.20 22.26
N GLU A 87 -23.97 -1.85 22.06
CA GLU A 87 -23.55 -0.84 21.08
C GLU A 87 -23.44 -1.44 19.67
N ARG A 88 -23.91 -0.70 18.65
CA ARG A 88 -23.72 -1.07 17.24
C ARG A 88 -22.23 -1.23 16.91
N GLY A 89 -21.93 -2.25 16.10
CA GLY A 89 -20.59 -2.48 15.61
C GLY A 89 -20.13 -1.32 14.74
N ARG A 90 -18.93 -0.80 15.01
CA ARG A 90 -18.34 0.35 14.31
C ARG A 90 -16.83 0.19 14.17
N ILE A 91 -16.24 0.88 13.21
CA ILE A 91 -14.79 1.00 13.14
C ILE A 91 -14.34 1.95 14.26
N GLU A 92 -13.50 1.46 15.17
CA GLU A 92 -12.97 2.27 16.28
C GLU A 92 -11.86 3.18 15.77
N PHE A 93 -10.89 2.61 15.06
CA PHE A 93 -9.84 3.34 14.37
C PHE A 93 -9.25 2.52 13.22
N ILE A 94 -8.66 3.25 12.27
CA ILE A 94 -7.78 2.73 11.24
C ILE A 94 -6.44 3.42 11.43
N MET A 95 -5.40 2.65 11.73
CA MET A 95 -4.05 3.14 11.95
C MET A 95 -3.14 2.69 10.82
N ILE A 96 -2.23 3.56 10.41
CA ILE A 96 -1.19 3.27 9.43
C ILE A 96 0.12 3.71 10.04
N ASP A 97 0.97 2.73 10.31
CA ASP A 97 2.34 2.94 10.76
C ASP A 97 3.28 2.95 9.54
N ARG A 98 4.29 3.81 9.59
CA ARG A 98 5.36 3.88 8.59
C ARG A 98 6.22 2.60 8.57
N TYR A 99 6.37 1.93 9.72
CA TYR A 99 7.35 0.85 9.89
C TYR A 99 6.74 -0.53 10.11
N GLU A 100 5.55 -0.62 10.71
CA GLU A 100 4.96 -1.89 11.16
C GLU A 100 3.72 -2.34 10.37
N GLY A 101 3.20 -1.52 9.45
CA GLY A 101 2.03 -1.86 8.62
C GLY A 101 0.79 -1.06 8.99
N GLY A 102 -0.39 -1.65 8.78
CA GLY A 102 -1.67 -1.06 9.15
C GLY A 102 -2.39 -1.85 10.24
N LEU A 103 -3.35 -1.23 10.92
CA LEU A 103 -4.23 -1.91 11.85
C LEU A 103 -5.64 -1.32 11.80
N THR A 104 -6.61 -2.18 11.50
CA THR A 104 -8.04 -1.85 11.56
C THR A 104 -8.67 -2.52 12.78
N LYS A 105 -9.19 -1.69 13.71
CA LYS A 105 -9.89 -2.19 14.90
C LYS A 105 -11.39 -1.91 14.83
N PHE A 106 -12.17 -2.95 15.08
CA PHE A 106 -13.62 -2.87 15.23
C PHE A 106 -13.98 -2.76 16.71
N GLY A 107 -14.98 -1.94 17.02
CA GLY A 107 -15.56 -1.81 18.35
C GLY A 107 -17.07 -2.04 18.32
N GLY A 108 -17.68 -2.09 19.51
CA GLY A 108 -19.08 -2.50 19.70
C GLY A 108 -19.22 -3.98 20.03
N ASP A 109 -20.44 -4.40 20.36
CA ASP A 109 -20.68 -5.78 20.84
C ASP A 109 -20.87 -6.79 19.69
N THR A 110 -21.14 -6.30 18.48
CA THR A 110 -21.26 -7.14 17.28
C THR A 110 -19.92 -7.24 16.57
N GLU A 111 -19.21 -8.35 16.77
CA GLU A 111 -17.93 -8.62 16.09
C GLU A 111 -18.12 -8.97 14.60
N PRO A 112 -17.17 -8.58 13.72
CA PRO A 112 -17.19 -8.93 12.30
C PRO A 112 -16.95 -10.43 12.07
N ILE A 113 -17.16 -10.90 10.85
CA ILE A 113 -16.81 -12.27 10.46
C ILE A 113 -15.34 -12.29 10.03
N TYR A 114 -14.43 -12.51 10.98
CA TYR A 114 -12.97 -12.50 10.75
C TYR A 114 -12.49 -13.39 9.59
N SER A 115 -13.17 -14.52 9.34
CA SER A 115 -12.82 -15.39 8.20
C SER A 115 -13.06 -14.77 6.82
N LEU A 116 -13.87 -13.71 6.71
CA LEU A 116 -14.05 -12.94 5.49
C LEU A 116 -13.31 -11.61 5.55
N THR A 117 -13.30 -10.97 6.72
CA THR A 117 -12.66 -9.68 6.94
C THR A 117 -11.15 -9.74 6.78
N LEU A 118 -10.47 -10.78 7.28
CA LEU A 118 -9.02 -10.87 7.17
C LEU A 118 -8.57 -11.09 5.71
N PRO A 119 -9.17 -12.01 4.92
CA PRO A 119 -8.81 -12.12 3.50
C PRO A 119 -9.09 -10.86 2.69
N ALA A 120 -10.05 -10.04 3.12
CA ALA A 120 -10.48 -8.86 2.37
C ALA A 120 -9.37 -7.84 2.14
N GLY A 121 -8.47 -7.62 3.10
CA GLY A 121 -7.34 -6.70 2.91
C GLY A 121 -6.40 -7.19 1.81
N TYR A 122 -6.02 -8.47 1.84
CA TYR A 122 -5.19 -9.09 0.81
C TYR A 122 -5.83 -9.09 -0.57
N VAL A 123 -7.12 -9.43 -0.66
CA VAL A 123 -7.85 -9.48 -1.94
C VAL A 123 -8.09 -8.07 -2.49
N GLY A 124 -8.55 -7.14 -1.66
CA GLY A 124 -8.83 -5.76 -2.07
C GLY A 124 -7.59 -5.04 -2.58
N SER A 125 -6.49 -5.11 -1.83
CA SER A 125 -5.20 -4.54 -2.26
C SER A 125 -4.67 -5.17 -3.56
N CYS A 126 -4.86 -6.48 -3.74
CA CYS A 126 -4.46 -7.19 -4.95
C CYS A 126 -5.26 -6.74 -6.17
N LEU A 127 -6.59 -6.68 -6.06
CA LEU A 127 -7.46 -6.25 -7.15
C LEU A 127 -7.17 -4.81 -7.58
N ILE A 128 -7.00 -3.91 -6.61
CA ILE A 128 -6.64 -2.51 -6.87
C ILE A 128 -5.27 -2.42 -7.53
N GLY A 129 -4.28 -3.19 -7.04
CA GLY A 129 -2.95 -3.24 -7.64
C GLY A 129 -2.95 -3.76 -9.08
N CYS A 130 -3.71 -4.84 -9.33
CA CYS A 130 -3.89 -5.41 -10.66
C CYS A 130 -4.58 -4.44 -11.62
N TRP A 131 -5.59 -3.70 -11.15
CA TRP A 131 -6.25 -2.64 -11.93
C TRP A 131 -5.28 -1.53 -12.34
N PHE A 132 -4.41 -1.08 -11.43
CA PHE A 132 -3.39 -0.06 -11.75
C PHE A 132 -2.28 -0.59 -12.67
N LEU A 133 -1.88 -1.86 -12.52
CA LEU A 133 -0.96 -2.49 -13.46
C LEU A 133 -1.57 -2.53 -14.87
N LEU A 134 -2.80 -3.01 -15.01
CA LEU A 134 -3.48 -3.13 -16.31
C LEU A 134 -3.66 -1.75 -16.97
N THR A 135 -4.20 -0.79 -16.21
CA THR A 135 -4.49 0.56 -16.74
C THR A 135 -3.22 1.33 -17.11
N GLY A 136 -2.07 1.00 -16.52
CA GLY A 136 -0.79 1.66 -16.79
C GLY A 136 -0.15 1.33 -18.15
N PHE A 137 -0.61 0.31 -18.88
CA PHE A 137 0.00 -0.06 -20.16
C PHE A 137 -0.33 0.91 -21.30
N ASP A 138 -1.43 1.65 -21.19
CA ASP A 138 -1.95 2.54 -22.24
C ASP A 138 -2.32 3.92 -21.67
N ALA A 139 -2.05 4.99 -22.42
CA ALA A 139 -2.28 6.36 -21.96
C ALA A 139 -3.76 6.69 -21.69
N LYS A 140 -4.67 6.19 -22.54
CA LYS A 140 -6.13 6.37 -22.35
C LYS A 140 -6.62 5.58 -21.15
N TRP A 141 -6.17 4.33 -21.02
CA TRP A 141 -6.51 3.50 -19.85
C TRP A 141 -5.93 4.05 -18.56
N SER A 142 -4.77 4.69 -18.62
CA SER A 142 -4.14 5.34 -17.46
C SER A 142 -4.95 6.53 -16.95
N LYS A 143 -5.70 7.22 -17.83
CA LYS A 143 -6.69 8.24 -17.40
C LYS A 143 -7.81 7.63 -16.56
N PHE A 144 -8.35 6.48 -16.97
CA PHE A 144 -9.33 5.75 -16.16
C PHE A 144 -8.71 5.29 -14.83
N GLY A 145 -7.49 4.74 -14.87
CA GLY A 145 -6.75 4.34 -13.67
C GLY A 145 -6.58 5.50 -12.68
N ALA A 146 -6.22 6.69 -13.17
CA ALA A 146 -6.06 7.88 -12.35
C ALA A 146 -7.37 8.42 -11.79
N ILE A 147 -8.47 8.37 -12.55
CA ILE A 147 -9.81 8.67 -12.02
C ILE A 147 -10.15 7.68 -10.91
N THR A 148 -9.93 6.38 -11.11
CA THR A 148 -10.14 5.36 -10.06
C THR A 148 -9.31 5.68 -8.81
N LEU A 149 -8.04 6.05 -8.98
CA LEU A 149 -7.15 6.40 -7.87
C LEU A 149 -7.64 7.67 -7.12
N PHE A 150 -8.11 8.69 -7.85
CA PHE A 150 -8.72 9.89 -7.25
C PHE A 150 -9.99 9.58 -6.46
N LEU A 151 -10.88 8.75 -7.01
CA LEU A 151 -12.10 8.34 -6.33
C LEU A 151 -11.80 7.50 -5.09
N LEU A 152 -10.83 6.58 -5.20
CA LEU A 152 -10.43 5.71 -4.10
C LEU A 152 -9.76 6.50 -2.97
N THR A 153 -8.85 7.44 -3.29
CA THR A 153 -8.25 8.34 -2.27
C THR A 153 -9.31 9.21 -1.61
N SER A 154 -10.24 9.77 -2.40
CA SER A 154 -11.31 10.62 -1.89
C SER A 154 -12.28 9.83 -0.98
N PHE A 155 -12.62 8.61 -1.37
CA PHE A 155 -13.40 7.70 -0.54
C PHE A 155 -12.67 7.32 0.74
N ALA A 156 -11.37 7.02 0.68
CA ALA A 156 -10.57 6.72 1.86
C ALA A 156 -10.53 7.91 2.84
N ILE A 157 -10.32 9.13 2.34
CA ILE A 157 -10.37 10.36 3.15
C ILE A 157 -11.76 10.54 3.78
N PHE A 158 -12.83 10.30 3.01
CA PHE A 158 -14.20 10.37 3.49
C PHE A 158 -14.46 9.35 4.61
N VAL A 159 -14.08 8.08 4.44
CA VAL A 159 -14.20 7.06 5.49
C VAL A 159 -13.41 7.47 6.73
N CYS A 160 -12.16 7.92 6.56
CA CYS A 160 -11.33 8.38 7.66
C CYS A 160 -11.91 9.61 8.39
N PHE A 161 -12.71 10.44 7.73
CA PHE A 161 -13.41 11.56 8.36
C PHE A 161 -14.53 11.11 9.32
N PHE A 162 -15.21 10.00 9.02
CA PHE A 162 -16.26 9.44 9.88
C PHE A 162 -15.72 8.51 10.98
N VAL A 163 -14.51 7.98 10.81
CA VAL A 163 -13.82 7.25 11.88
C VAL A 163 -13.51 8.23 13.01
N LYS A 164 -13.71 7.81 14.27
CA LYS A 164 -13.52 8.63 15.48
C LYS A 164 -12.04 8.97 15.77
N ALA A 165 -11.19 8.96 14.75
CA ALA A 165 -9.83 9.45 14.82
C ALA A 165 -9.86 10.98 14.93
N LYS A 166 -9.16 11.55 15.92
CA LYS A 166 -8.97 13.01 15.95
C LYS A 166 -7.78 13.35 15.05
N SER A 167 -7.95 14.29 14.14
CA SER A 167 -6.82 14.85 13.37
C SER A 167 -5.75 15.41 14.32
N GLY A 168 -4.50 15.01 14.10
CA GLY A 168 -3.31 15.52 14.77
C GLY A 168 -3.13 17.03 14.54
N ILE A 169 -3.50 17.55 13.36
CA ILE A 169 -3.50 18.98 13.02
C ILE A 169 -4.44 19.72 13.95
N ILE A 170 -5.66 19.22 14.19
CA ILE A 170 -6.60 19.83 15.14
C ILE A 170 -6.02 19.80 16.57
N ASN A 171 -5.35 18.70 16.93
CA ASN A 171 -4.74 18.54 18.25
C ASN A 171 -3.51 19.44 18.48
N ASN A 172 -2.71 19.65 17.44
CA ASN A 172 -1.48 20.47 17.44
C ASN A 172 -1.71 21.87 16.88
N TRP A 173 -2.95 22.25 16.59
CA TRP A 173 -3.33 23.55 16.03
C TRP A 173 -2.75 24.71 16.84
N HIS A 174 -2.86 24.66 18.18
CA HIS A 174 -2.33 25.68 19.09
C HIS A 174 -0.80 25.71 19.11
N TYR A 175 -0.14 24.56 18.87
CA TYR A 175 1.31 24.47 18.74
C TYR A 175 1.77 25.10 17.41
N MET A 176 1.10 24.78 16.30
CA MET A 176 1.39 25.40 14.99
C MET A 176 1.14 26.92 15.01
N LEU A 177 0.03 27.36 15.60
CA LEU A 177 -0.27 28.77 15.82
C LEU A 177 0.80 29.47 16.65
N SER A 178 1.36 28.80 17.67
CA SER A 178 2.45 29.37 18.47
C SER A 178 3.69 29.64 17.60
N TYR A 179 4.03 28.73 16.69
CA TYR A 179 5.12 28.91 15.73
C TYR A 179 4.84 30.02 14.73
N ILE A 180 3.62 30.09 14.19
CA ILE A 180 3.18 31.16 13.28
C ILE A 180 3.27 32.53 13.99
N TYR A 181 2.71 32.67 15.18
CA TYR A 181 2.80 33.93 15.93
C TYR A 181 4.24 34.34 16.23
N ARG A 182 5.11 33.37 16.53
CA ARG A 182 6.51 33.63 16.85
C ARG A 182 7.35 34.01 15.63
N TRP A 183 7.17 33.32 14.51
CA TRP A 183 8.04 33.45 13.33
C TRP A 183 7.49 34.36 12.24
N THR A 184 6.17 34.36 11.98
CA THR A 184 5.60 35.19 10.90
C THR A 184 5.02 36.51 11.43
N MET A 185 4.50 36.53 12.66
CA MET A 185 3.93 37.74 13.26
C MET A 185 4.83 38.39 14.33
N CYS A 186 6.01 37.82 14.60
CA CYS A 186 6.99 38.29 15.61
C CYS A 186 6.37 38.67 16.96
N ASN A 187 5.31 37.97 17.38
CA ASN A 187 4.55 38.25 18.59
C ASN A 187 4.76 37.11 19.61
N SER A 188 5.78 37.28 20.46
CA SER A 188 6.13 36.32 21.51
C SER A 188 5.01 36.10 22.52
N GLU A 189 4.28 37.15 22.89
CA GLU A 189 3.26 37.09 23.93
C GLU A 189 2.03 36.26 23.51
N LYS A 190 1.60 36.37 22.24
CA LYS A 190 0.53 35.53 21.67
C LYS A 190 1.01 34.09 21.43
N ALA A 191 2.29 33.90 21.07
CA ALA A 191 2.88 32.58 20.92
C ALA A 191 2.86 31.80 22.24
N ASP A 192 3.31 32.41 23.34
CA ASP A 192 3.34 31.79 24.66
C ASP A 192 1.93 31.46 25.17
N ARG A 193 0.95 32.34 24.91
CA ARG A 193 -0.46 32.08 25.23
C ARG A 193 -0.98 30.84 24.49
N SER A 194 -0.63 30.68 23.23
CA SER A 194 -1.03 29.54 22.40
C SER A 194 -0.31 28.25 22.84
N MET A 195 0.96 28.34 23.20
CA MET A 195 1.74 27.22 23.75
C MET A 195 1.16 26.72 25.08
N ARG A 196 0.81 27.64 26.01
CA ARG A 196 0.13 27.28 27.28
C ARG A 196 -1.19 26.56 27.04
N ARG A 197 -1.99 27.01 26.05
CA ARG A 197 -3.24 26.34 25.66
C ARG A 197 -3.01 24.95 25.08
N HIS A 198 -1.94 24.75 24.31
CA HIS A 198 -1.57 23.44 23.79
C HIS A 198 -1.23 22.48 24.94
N GLN A 199 -0.39 22.92 25.88
CA GLN A 199 0.06 22.12 27.02
C GLN A 199 -1.11 21.74 27.94
N TYR A 200 -1.95 22.70 28.32
CA TYR A 200 -3.17 22.44 29.10
C TYR A 200 -4.11 21.42 28.42
N ARG A 201 -4.30 21.50 27.09
CA ARG A 201 -5.13 20.53 26.35
C ARG A 201 -4.48 19.15 26.28
N LYS A 202 -3.14 19.07 26.24
CA LYS A 202 -2.39 17.81 26.27
C LYS A 202 -2.54 17.13 27.63
N ASP A 203 -2.35 17.86 28.72
CA ASP A 203 -2.42 17.32 30.07
C ASP A 203 -3.83 16.80 30.40
N ARG A 204 -4.86 17.55 30.05
CA ARG A 204 -6.27 17.13 30.22
C ARG A 204 -6.64 15.90 29.39
N ARG A 205 -5.99 15.66 28.25
CA ARG A 205 -6.20 14.43 27.45
C ARG A 205 -5.55 13.24 28.15
N ASN A 206 -4.29 13.38 28.56
CA ASN A 206 -3.56 12.34 29.29
C ASN A 206 -4.30 11.93 30.58
N GLU A 207 -4.87 12.90 31.30
CA GLU A 207 -5.65 12.67 32.51
C GLU A 207 -6.96 11.89 32.24
N LYS A 208 -7.72 12.29 31.21
CA LYS A 208 -8.95 11.58 30.79
C LYS A 208 -8.67 10.16 30.27
N ALA A 209 -7.50 9.96 29.68
CA ALA A 209 -7.13 8.70 29.05
C ALA A 209 -6.68 7.62 30.07
N ARG A 210 -6.55 7.95 31.37
CA ARG A 210 -6.08 7.02 32.44
C ARG A 210 -4.78 6.28 32.06
N TYR A 211 -3.81 6.95 31.44
CA TYR A 211 -2.50 6.35 31.18
C TYR A 211 -1.45 6.88 32.17
N LYS A 212 -0.89 5.98 32.99
CA LYS A 212 0.34 6.21 33.76
C LYS A 212 1.43 5.37 33.10
N HIS A 213 2.22 5.97 32.22
CA HIS A 213 3.39 5.30 31.64
C HIS A 213 4.56 5.36 32.63
N ASN A 214 4.98 4.21 33.14
CA ASN A 214 6.37 3.98 33.49
C ASN A 214 7.00 3.31 32.25
N ASN A 215 7.86 4.06 31.56
CA ASN A 215 8.76 3.72 30.44
C ASN A 215 8.60 2.43 29.59
N GLU A 216 8.87 2.67 28.29
CA GLU A 216 9.31 1.77 27.22
C GLU A 216 8.26 0.79 26.64
N ASP A 217 8.01 0.96 25.33
CA ASP A 217 7.31 0.06 24.40
C ASP A 217 5.77 -0.04 24.47
N GLY A 218 5.08 1.07 24.21
CA GLY A 218 3.69 1.05 23.72
C GLY A 218 3.34 2.36 23.00
N PRO A 219 2.59 2.34 21.88
CA PRO A 219 2.31 3.53 21.10
C PRO A 219 1.50 4.52 21.94
N THR A 220 2.05 5.73 22.06
CA THR A 220 1.44 6.84 22.80
C THR A 220 0.17 7.27 22.07
N GLU A 221 -0.81 7.92 22.73
CA GLU A 221 -1.94 8.58 22.02
C GLU A 221 -1.49 9.52 20.87
N ILE A 222 -0.22 9.93 20.87
CA ILE A 222 0.45 10.70 19.81
C ILE A 222 0.53 9.90 18.49
N ASP A 223 0.66 8.57 18.53
CA ASP A 223 0.72 7.70 17.35
C ASP A 223 -0.68 7.40 16.78
N LEU A 224 -1.72 7.44 17.62
CA LEU A 224 -3.11 7.22 17.21
C LEU A 224 -3.72 8.38 16.39
N HIS A 225 -3.13 9.57 16.48
CA HIS A 225 -3.57 10.78 15.77
C HIS A 225 -2.75 11.10 14.51
N ALA A 226 -1.65 10.37 14.29
CA ALA A 226 -0.74 10.60 13.17
C ALA A 226 -1.26 10.01 11.85
N SER A 227 -2.22 9.07 11.86
CA SER A 227 -2.67 8.41 10.63
C SER A 227 -3.51 9.31 9.72
N GLN A 228 -4.47 10.07 10.25
CA GLN A 228 -5.40 10.86 9.42
C GLN A 228 -4.68 11.98 8.64
N ASP A 229 -3.83 12.76 9.29
CA ASP A 229 -3.13 13.86 8.63
C ASP A 229 -2.08 13.33 7.64
N LEU A 230 -1.46 12.19 7.96
CA LEU A 230 -0.55 11.50 7.07
C LEU A 230 -1.27 10.99 5.82
N ILE A 231 -2.47 10.41 5.96
CA ILE A 231 -3.31 9.98 4.85
C ILE A 231 -3.68 11.18 3.96
N ILE A 232 -4.13 12.30 4.56
CA ILE A 232 -4.49 13.51 3.81
C ILE A 232 -3.25 14.07 3.09
N GLY A 233 -2.12 14.20 3.78
CA GLY A 233 -0.88 14.70 3.21
C GLY A 233 -0.36 13.84 2.05
N CYS A 234 -0.37 12.51 2.21
CA CYS A 234 0.04 11.58 1.16
C CYS A 234 -0.94 11.62 -0.03
N SER A 235 -2.25 11.69 0.24
CA SER A 235 -3.28 11.77 -0.80
C SER A 235 -3.19 13.06 -1.61
N LEU A 236 -2.93 14.19 -0.95
CA LEU A 236 -2.71 15.47 -1.63
C LEU A 236 -1.45 15.43 -2.50
N LEU A 237 -0.34 14.90 -1.98
CA LEU A 237 0.90 14.76 -2.75
C LEU A 237 0.69 13.89 -4.00
N VAL A 238 0.10 12.70 -3.83
CA VAL A 238 -0.17 11.79 -4.96
C VAL A 238 -1.17 12.43 -5.93
N GLY A 239 -2.20 13.09 -5.43
CA GLY A 239 -3.17 13.83 -6.25
C GLY A 239 -2.53 14.95 -7.08
N THR A 240 -1.61 15.72 -6.50
CA THR A 240 -0.85 16.74 -7.23
C THR A 240 0.00 16.11 -8.34
N LEU A 241 0.70 15.01 -8.07
CA LEU A 241 1.48 14.30 -9.09
C LEU A 241 0.60 13.77 -10.22
N LEU A 242 -0.58 13.23 -9.91
CA LEU A 242 -1.54 12.78 -10.92
C LEU A 242 -2.03 13.93 -11.79
N CYS A 243 -2.39 15.08 -11.20
CA CYS A 243 -2.82 16.26 -11.94
C CYS A 243 -1.71 16.76 -12.88
N LEU A 244 -0.46 16.81 -12.41
CA LEU A 244 0.68 17.22 -13.22
C LEU A 244 0.90 16.25 -14.39
N ALA A 245 0.90 14.94 -14.11
CA ALA A 245 1.07 13.91 -15.13
C ALA A 245 -0.11 13.85 -16.12
N TRP A 246 -1.31 14.27 -15.70
CA TRP A 246 -2.48 14.37 -16.58
C TRP A 246 -2.33 15.49 -17.60
N VAL A 247 -1.92 16.67 -17.12
CA VAL A 247 -1.81 17.86 -17.96
C VAL A 247 -0.62 17.78 -18.92
N TRP A 248 0.39 16.98 -18.60
CA TRP A 248 1.64 16.87 -19.34
C TRP A 248 1.60 15.78 -20.43
N ASP A 249 2.06 16.14 -21.63
CA ASP A 249 2.40 15.24 -22.75
C ASP A 249 1.32 14.21 -23.08
N ASP A 250 0.08 14.68 -23.32
CA ASP A 250 -1.09 13.85 -23.62
C ASP A 250 -1.28 12.68 -22.64
N SER A 251 -0.98 12.91 -21.36
CA SER A 251 -1.14 11.93 -20.27
C SER A 251 -0.23 10.72 -20.38
N MET A 252 0.84 10.77 -21.19
CA MET A 252 1.81 9.68 -21.30
C MET A 252 2.49 9.35 -19.96
N TRP A 253 2.69 10.35 -19.11
CA TRP A 253 3.32 10.18 -17.80
C TRP A 253 2.44 9.46 -16.77
N LEU A 254 1.12 9.48 -16.95
CA LEU A 254 0.20 8.75 -16.06
C LEU A 254 0.45 7.24 -16.12
N ARG A 255 0.89 6.71 -17.26
CA ARG A 255 1.27 5.30 -17.43
C ARG A 255 2.29 4.87 -16.39
N PHE A 256 3.35 5.66 -16.23
CA PHE A 256 4.40 5.37 -15.27
C PHE A 256 3.88 5.44 -13.83
N ILE A 257 3.02 6.41 -13.51
CA ILE A 257 2.43 6.49 -12.15
C ILE A 257 1.52 5.31 -11.87
N MET A 258 0.68 4.88 -12.83
CA MET A 258 -0.20 3.73 -12.67
C MET A 258 0.57 2.42 -12.54
N LEU A 259 1.54 2.17 -13.45
CA LEU A 259 2.42 1.01 -13.37
C LEU A 259 3.20 0.99 -12.05
N PHE A 260 3.71 2.14 -11.63
CA PHE A 260 4.44 2.27 -10.38
C PHE A 260 3.55 1.98 -9.17
N MET A 261 2.34 2.53 -9.11
CA MET A 261 1.37 2.26 -8.03
C MET A 261 0.94 0.79 -8.01
N GLY A 262 0.67 0.20 -9.16
CA GLY A 262 0.31 -1.21 -9.30
C GLY A 262 1.43 -2.13 -8.85
N LEU A 263 2.66 -1.86 -9.31
CA LEU A 263 3.87 -2.61 -8.91
C LEU A 263 4.13 -2.47 -7.42
N LEU A 264 4.01 -1.27 -6.86
CA LEU A 264 4.21 -1.03 -5.44
C LEU A 264 3.20 -1.82 -4.60
N SER A 265 1.93 -1.89 -5.03
CA SER A 265 0.90 -2.70 -4.37
C SER A 265 1.23 -4.20 -4.41
N ALA A 266 1.66 -4.69 -5.58
CA ALA A 266 2.09 -6.08 -5.75
C ALA A 266 3.27 -6.43 -4.84
N LEU A 267 4.29 -5.58 -4.81
CA LEU A 267 5.48 -5.77 -3.97
C LEU A 267 5.17 -5.66 -2.48
N TYR A 268 4.35 -4.70 -2.07
CA TYR A 268 3.89 -4.54 -0.69
C TYR A 268 3.25 -5.83 -0.20
N ALA A 269 2.31 -6.36 -0.96
CA ALA A 269 1.57 -7.56 -0.60
C ALA A 269 2.47 -8.80 -0.45
N VAL A 270 3.42 -8.99 -1.37
CA VAL A 270 4.38 -10.09 -1.30
C VAL A 270 5.26 -9.92 -0.05
N TRP A 271 5.73 -8.71 0.21
CA TRP A 271 6.57 -8.42 1.36
C TRP A 271 5.86 -8.65 2.70
N ASP A 272 4.61 -8.18 2.83
CA ASP A 272 3.76 -8.36 3.99
C ASP A 272 3.61 -9.85 4.33
N ILE A 273 3.24 -10.67 3.35
CA ILE A 273 3.09 -12.12 3.51
C ILE A 273 4.42 -12.81 3.85
N VAL A 274 5.53 -12.41 3.22
CA VAL A 274 6.84 -13.04 3.43
C VAL A 274 7.39 -12.72 4.82
N LEU A 275 7.36 -11.45 5.23
CA LEU A 275 7.82 -11.08 6.57
C LEU A 275 6.97 -11.75 7.64
N ASP A 276 5.66 -11.64 7.53
CA ASP A 276 4.78 -12.01 8.61
C ASP A 276 4.48 -13.50 8.63
N GLY A 277 4.32 -14.11 7.47
CA GLY A 277 3.96 -15.51 7.31
C GLY A 277 5.15 -16.49 7.32
N ILE A 278 6.34 -16.05 6.93
CA ILE A 278 7.52 -16.92 6.77
C ILE A 278 8.61 -16.58 7.79
N LYS A 279 8.97 -15.29 7.93
CA LYS A 279 10.12 -14.86 8.75
C LYS A 279 9.76 -14.64 10.23
N TYR A 280 8.66 -13.96 10.52
CA TYR A 280 8.25 -13.54 11.87
C TYR A 280 7.01 -14.26 12.41
N ALA A 281 6.55 -15.32 11.73
CA ALA A 281 5.32 -16.06 12.01
C ALA A 281 5.11 -16.57 13.45
N LYS A 282 6.14 -16.55 14.31
CA LYS A 282 6.05 -16.97 15.72
C LYS A 282 5.87 -15.82 16.71
N VAL A 283 6.19 -14.58 16.32
CA VAL A 283 6.26 -13.42 17.22
C VAL A 283 5.35 -12.28 16.75
N ALA A 284 5.07 -12.18 15.46
CA ALA A 284 4.22 -11.14 14.89
C ALA A 284 2.72 -11.48 14.99
N ARG A 285 1.89 -10.53 15.41
CA ARG A 285 0.41 -10.59 15.33
C ARG A 285 -0.07 -10.00 14.00
N SER A 286 0.22 -10.68 12.90
CA SER A 286 -0.20 -10.26 11.56
C SER A 286 -1.55 -10.86 11.13
N ASP A 287 -2.13 -10.37 10.03
CA ASP A 287 -3.38 -10.91 9.49
C ASP A 287 -3.30 -12.39 9.16
N VAL A 288 -2.17 -12.88 8.63
CA VAL A 288 -1.96 -14.30 8.36
C VAL A 288 -1.96 -15.13 9.65
N THR A 289 -1.36 -14.61 10.72
CA THR A 289 -1.41 -15.28 12.03
C THR A 289 -2.83 -15.33 12.56
N TYR A 290 -3.58 -14.24 12.46
CA TYR A 290 -4.97 -14.15 12.91
C TYR A 290 -5.90 -15.07 12.10
N MET A 291 -5.66 -15.22 10.79
CA MET A 291 -6.39 -16.17 9.94
C MET A 291 -6.16 -17.61 10.39
N ALA A 292 -4.90 -17.98 10.67
CA ALA A 292 -4.55 -19.32 11.10
C ALA A 292 -5.15 -19.62 12.49
N GLU A 293 -5.11 -18.66 13.41
CA GLU A 293 -5.72 -18.76 14.73
C GLU A 293 -7.24 -18.93 14.65
N GLU A 294 -7.92 -18.08 13.86
CA GLU A 294 -9.38 -18.16 13.70
C GLU A 294 -9.81 -19.48 13.05
N HIS A 295 -9.06 -19.97 12.05
CA HIS A 295 -9.32 -21.28 11.46
C HIS A 295 -9.14 -22.41 12.49
N ASN A 296 -8.02 -22.39 13.23
CA ASN A 296 -7.72 -23.42 14.22
C ASN A 296 -8.74 -23.39 15.39
N ARG A 297 -9.23 -22.21 15.77
CA ARG A 297 -10.32 -22.04 16.74
C ARG A 297 -11.60 -22.72 16.29
N ARG A 298 -12.01 -22.51 15.03
CA ARG A 298 -13.19 -23.16 14.44
C ARG A 298 -13.04 -24.67 14.33
N VAL A 299 -11.86 -25.15 13.93
CA VAL A 299 -11.55 -26.58 13.86
C VAL A 299 -11.65 -27.23 15.25
N LYS A 300 -11.10 -26.59 16.28
CA LYS A 300 -11.22 -27.06 17.68
C LYS A 300 -12.68 -27.14 18.12
N ASN A 301 -13.46 -26.08 17.89
CA ASN A 301 -14.88 -26.05 18.26
C ASN A 301 -15.69 -27.11 17.50
N HIS A 302 -15.44 -27.28 16.20
CA HIS A 302 -16.10 -28.29 15.38
C HIS A 302 -15.78 -29.72 15.84
N ASN A 303 -14.51 -30.00 16.14
CA ASN A 303 -14.09 -31.32 16.63
C ASN A 303 -14.63 -31.60 18.04
N LYS A 304 -14.78 -30.56 18.88
CA LYS A 304 -15.42 -30.67 20.20
C LYS A 304 -16.92 -30.96 20.10
N LEU A 305 -17.61 -30.35 19.13
CA LEU A 305 -19.04 -30.54 18.89
C LEU A 305 -19.37 -31.87 18.21
N ASN A 306 -18.46 -32.41 17.40
CA ASN A 306 -18.67 -33.65 16.65
C ASN A 306 -17.53 -34.65 16.90
N PRO A 307 -17.47 -35.28 18.09
CA PRO A 307 -16.40 -36.20 18.45
C PRO A 307 -16.37 -37.46 17.58
N GLU A 308 -17.54 -37.90 17.08
CA GLU A 308 -17.67 -39.14 16.30
C GLU A 308 -17.32 -38.99 14.81
N ARG A 309 -17.20 -37.76 14.32
CA ARG A 309 -16.82 -37.49 12.92
C ARG A 309 -15.31 -37.40 12.76
N ARG A 310 -14.83 -37.63 11.53
CA ARG A 310 -13.41 -37.46 11.18
C ARG A 310 -12.90 -36.08 11.61
N GLN A 311 -11.91 -36.06 12.49
CA GLN A 311 -11.36 -34.83 13.05
C GLN A 311 -10.77 -33.95 11.95
N LYS A 312 -11.16 -32.67 11.92
CA LYS A 312 -10.58 -31.69 11.02
C LYS A 312 -9.17 -31.34 11.49
N ARG A 313 -8.24 -31.23 10.54
CA ARG A 313 -6.82 -30.96 10.79
C ARG A 313 -6.58 -29.46 10.97
N GLN A 314 -5.83 -29.08 12.00
CA GLN A 314 -5.33 -27.72 12.17
C GLN A 314 -4.31 -27.36 11.08
N ARG A 315 -4.26 -26.09 10.70
CA ARG A 315 -3.38 -25.59 9.64
C ARG A 315 -2.30 -24.69 10.24
N SER A 316 -1.11 -24.77 9.65
CA SER A 316 0.03 -23.90 10.03
C SER A 316 -0.12 -22.52 9.41
N ILE A 317 0.40 -21.49 10.07
CA ILE A 317 0.49 -20.11 9.55
C ILE A 317 1.16 -20.10 8.17
N ARG A 318 2.23 -20.89 7.99
CA ARG A 318 2.97 -21.01 6.73
C ARG A 318 2.12 -21.51 5.56
N PHE A 319 1.10 -22.32 5.84
CA PHE A 319 0.19 -22.84 4.81
C PHE A 319 -0.66 -21.71 4.22
N TYR A 320 -1.20 -20.83 5.08
CA TYR A 320 -1.96 -19.66 4.63
C TYR A 320 -1.06 -18.66 3.92
N ALA A 321 0.13 -18.40 4.47
CA ALA A 321 1.12 -17.53 3.82
C ALA A 321 1.43 -18.00 2.40
N PHE A 322 1.70 -19.30 2.22
CA PHE A 322 2.02 -19.88 0.93
C PHE A 322 0.86 -19.81 -0.08
N ILE A 323 -0.37 -20.14 0.35
CA ILE A 323 -1.55 -20.03 -0.52
C ILE A 323 -1.75 -18.60 -1.00
N TRP A 324 -1.70 -17.63 -0.09
CA TRP A 324 -1.90 -16.23 -0.46
C TRP A 324 -0.76 -15.68 -1.32
N LEU A 325 0.47 -16.12 -1.07
CA LEU A 325 1.61 -15.77 -1.91
C LEU A 325 1.40 -16.27 -3.35
N LEU A 326 1.04 -17.56 -3.52
CA LEU A 326 0.78 -18.15 -4.83
C LEU A 326 -0.37 -17.45 -5.57
N THR A 327 -1.52 -17.26 -4.91
CA THR A 327 -2.69 -16.60 -5.53
C THR A 327 -2.33 -15.19 -6.01
N LYS A 328 -1.48 -14.46 -5.28
CA LYS A 328 -1.04 -13.13 -5.70
C LYS A 328 -0.05 -13.17 -6.85
N THR A 329 0.94 -14.06 -6.82
CA THR A 329 1.90 -14.19 -7.93
C THR A 329 1.18 -14.58 -9.21
N ASP A 330 0.23 -15.51 -9.13
CA ASP A 330 -0.53 -16.00 -10.29
C ASP A 330 -1.41 -14.87 -10.89
N MET A 331 -2.08 -14.08 -10.04
CA MET A 331 -2.86 -12.91 -10.48
C MET A 331 -1.98 -11.86 -11.19
N ILE A 332 -0.80 -11.58 -10.65
CA ILE A 332 0.12 -10.60 -11.25
C ILE A 332 0.59 -11.09 -12.63
N ILE A 333 1.01 -12.36 -12.72
CA ILE A 333 1.43 -12.97 -13.99
C ILE A 333 0.28 -12.91 -14.99
N LEU A 334 -0.94 -13.26 -14.58
CA LEU A 334 -2.11 -13.21 -15.43
C LEU A 334 -2.36 -11.80 -15.98
N VAL A 335 -2.22 -10.76 -15.16
CA VAL A 335 -2.38 -9.36 -15.60
C VAL A 335 -1.31 -8.96 -16.60
N PHE A 336 -0.05 -9.36 -16.40
CA PHE A 336 1.02 -9.08 -17.36
C PHE A 336 0.79 -9.79 -18.70
N VAL A 337 0.38 -11.05 -18.67
CA VAL A 337 0.02 -11.81 -19.87
C VAL A 337 -1.16 -11.16 -20.60
N LEU A 338 -2.22 -10.80 -19.86
CA LEU A 338 -3.37 -10.12 -20.43
C LEU A 338 -2.98 -8.77 -21.04
N ALA A 339 -2.17 -7.99 -20.34
CA ALA A 339 -1.70 -6.69 -20.81
C ALA A 339 -0.87 -6.81 -22.10
N TYR A 340 -0.01 -7.83 -22.17
CA TYR A 340 0.79 -8.11 -23.38
C TYR A 340 -0.09 -8.36 -24.61
N PHE A 341 -1.19 -9.11 -24.46
CA PHE A 341 -2.10 -9.39 -25.58
C PHE A 341 -3.08 -8.25 -25.89
N VAL A 342 -3.51 -7.48 -24.88
CA VAL A 342 -4.51 -6.41 -25.06
C VAL A 342 -3.89 -5.12 -25.56
N PHE A 343 -2.67 -4.78 -25.13
CA PHE A 343 -2.04 -3.49 -25.40
C PHE A 343 -0.89 -3.63 -26.41
N THR A 344 -1.24 -3.60 -27.69
CA THR A 344 -0.27 -3.67 -28.80
C THR A 344 0.03 -2.31 -29.44
N LYS A 345 -0.57 -1.22 -28.93
CA LYS A 345 -0.49 0.11 -29.53
C LYS A 345 0.85 0.79 -29.31
N ASN A 346 1.32 1.51 -30.32
CA ASN A 346 2.54 2.30 -30.23
C ASN A 346 2.33 3.59 -29.41
N LYS A 347 3.41 4.18 -28.87
CA LYS A 347 3.35 5.40 -28.05
C LYS A 347 2.57 6.54 -28.73
N VAL A 348 2.80 6.72 -30.02
CA VAL A 348 2.14 7.75 -30.84
C VAL A 348 0.63 7.52 -30.92
N GLU A 349 0.22 6.28 -31.22
CA GLU A 349 -1.20 5.93 -31.30
C GLU A 349 -1.91 6.13 -29.96
N GLN A 350 -1.23 5.76 -28.87
CA GLN A 350 -1.74 5.99 -27.51
C GLN A 350 -1.90 7.48 -27.20
N ALA A 351 -0.95 8.33 -27.59
CA ALA A 351 -1.02 9.77 -27.38
C ALA A 351 -2.16 10.42 -28.19
N VAL A 352 -2.40 9.96 -29.42
CA VAL A 352 -3.51 10.45 -30.24
C VAL A 352 -4.86 10.02 -29.66
N GLU A 353 -5.01 8.75 -29.28
CA GLU A 353 -6.27 8.24 -28.73
C GLU A 353 -6.57 8.83 -27.34
N SER A 354 -5.54 9.13 -26.55
CA SER A 354 -5.74 9.80 -25.26
C SER A 354 -6.34 11.20 -25.44
N ARG A 355 -6.06 11.91 -26.54
CA ARG A 355 -6.64 13.25 -26.81
C ARG A 355 -8.16 13.23 -26.94
N GLU A 356 -8.73 12.12 -27.42
CA GLU A 356 -10.18 11.97 -27.57
C GLU A 356 -10.90 11.96 -26.22
N PHE A 357 -10.23 11.51 -25.16
CA PHE A 357 -10.81 11.39 -23.82
C PHE A 357 -10.12 12.32 -22.83
N LEU A 358 -10.77 13.43 -22.47
CA LEU A 358 -10.28 14.45 -21.52
C LEU A 358 -8.85 14.93 -21.87
N PRO A 359 -8.70 15.74 -22.93
CA PRO A 359 -7.39 16.09 -23.50
C PRO A 359 -6.48 16.77 -22.48
N ALA A 360 -5.19 16.46 -22.57
CA ALA A 360 -4.16 17.18 -21.82
C ALA A 360 -4.01 18.60 -22.38
N LYS A 361 -3.48 19.52 -21.58
CA LYS A 361 -3.20 20.89 -22.07
C LYS A 361 -1.86 20.99 -22.80
N LEU A 362 -0.90 20.15 -22.41
CA LEU A 362 0.40 20.04 -23.07
C LEU A 362 0.36 18.79 -23.95
N HIS A 363 0.50 19.00 -25.25
CA HIS A 363 0.42 17.94 -26.24
C HIS A 363 1.79 17.39 -26.58
N TYR A 364 1.82 16.09 -26.89
CA TYR A 364 2.96 15.41 -27.47
C TYR A 364 3.31 16.04 -28.81
N GLY A 365 4.55 16.54 -28.92
CA GLY A 365 4.97 17.46 -29.97
C GLY A 365 5.21 16.80 -31.34
N PRO A 366 5.14 17.55 -32.45
CA PRO A 366 5.48 17.05 -33.79
C PRO A 366 6.94 16.58 -33.92
N SER A 367 7.87 17.22 -33.20
CA SER A 367 9.29 16.83 -33.15
C SER A 367 9.49 15.46 -32.49
N ASP A 368 8.74 15.20 -31.43
CA ASP A 368 8.81 13.93 -30.68
C ASP A 368 8.18 12.80 -31.49
N LEU A 369 7.10 13.09 -32.24
CA LEU A 369 6.48 12.20 -33.21
C LEU A 369 7.46 11.75 -34.30
N GLU A 370 8.19 12.68 -34.91
CA GLU A 370 9.14 12.37 -35.97
C GLU A 370 10.34 11.57 -35.44
N TYR A 371 10.83 11.93 -34.24
CA TYR A 371 11.91 11.22 -33.56
C TYR A 371 11.52 9.78 -33.21
N ASP A 372 10.37 9.58 -32.55
CA ASP A 372 9.91 8.25 -32.13
C ASP A 372 9.57 7.36 -33.35
N ALA A 373 9.04 7.94 -34.44
CA ALA A 373 8.81 7.21 -35.69
C ALA A 373 10.13 6.74 -36.34
N LYS A 374 11.13 7.62 -36.43
CA LYS A 374 12.48 7.27 -36.93
C LYS A 374 13.15 6.23 -36.05
N TYR A 375 13.03 6.36 -34.73
CA TYR A 375 13.60 5.43 -33.76
C TYR A 375 12.95 4.04 -33.84
N ALA A 376 11.62 3.97 -33.94
CA ALA A 376 10.89 2.71 -34.09
C ALA A 376 11.25 2.00 -35.40
N ALA A 377 11.37 2.74 -36.51
CA ALA A 377 11.80 2.21 -37.80
C ALA A 377 13.21 1.62 -37.73
N GLY A 378 14.17 2.31 -37.11
CA GLY A 378 15.54 1.82 -36.94
C GLY A 378 15.62 0.52 -36.11
N ARG A 379 14.86 0.43 -35.01
CA ARG A 379 14.78 -0.79 -34.19
C ARG A 379 14.20 -1.99 -34.94
N PHE A 380 13.20 -1.77 -35.78
CA PHE A 380 12.61 -2.82 -36.61
C PHE A 380 13.60 -3.30 -37.66
N GLN A 381 14.35 -2.38 -38.26
CA GLN A 381 15.39 -2.66 -39.25
C GLN A 381 16.55 -3.45 -38.63
N ASP A 382 17.03 -3.05 -37.45
CA ASP A 382 18.06 -3.77 -36.69
C ASP A 382 17.59 -5.16 -36.21
N GLY A 383 16.33 -5.28 -35.79
CA GLY A 383 15.73 -6.55 -35.38
C GLY A 383 15.58 -7.53 -36.55
N MET A 384 15.12 -7.03 -37.70
CA MET A 384 15.08 -7.78 -38.96
C MET A 384 16.47 -8.20 -39.44
N SER A 385 17.46 -7.30 -39.40
CA SER A 385 18.84 -7.65 -39.78
C SER A 385 19.38 -8.77 -38.88
N LYS A 386 19.15 -8.69 -37.56
CA LYS A 386 19.57 -9.76 -36.65
C LYS A 386 18.87 -11.09 -36.93
N LEU A 387 17.56 -11.09 -37.21
CA LEU A 387 16.83 -12.30 -37.56
C LEU A 387 17.35 -12.92 -38.87
N VAL A 388 17.57 -12.09 -39.89
CA VAL A 388 18.11 -12.53 -41.19
C VAL A 388 19.55 -13.04 -41.07
N ASP A 389 20.38 -12.41 -40.23
CA ASP A 389 21.76 -12.87 -39.97
C ASP A 389 21.80 -14.16 -39.11
N THR A 390 20.77 -14.43 -38.30
CA THR A 390 20.70 -15.65 -37.47
C THR A 390 20.20 -16.86 -38.27
N ASP A 391 19.42 -16.64 -39.33
CA ASP A 391 18.97 -17.69 -40.25
C ASP A 391 20.00 -17.99 -41.36
N ALA A 392 21.08 -17.19 -41.45
CA ALA A 392 22.15 -17.34 -42.45
C ALA A 392 23.44 -18.03 -41.91
N SER A 393 23.44 -18.49 -40.65
CA SER A 393 24.52 -19.25 -40.00
C SER A 393 24.05 -20.64 -39.60
#